data_AF-A0A9P1IH17-F1
#
_entry.id   AF-A0A9P1IH17-F1
#
_cell.length_a   1.000
_cell.length_b   1.000
_cell.length_c   1.000
_cell.angle_alpha   90.00
_cell.angle_beta   90.00
_cell.angle_gamma   90.00
#
_symmetry.space_group_name_H-M   'P 1'
#
loop_
_entity.id
_entity.type
_entity.pdbx_description
1 polymer ?
#
loop_
_entity_poly.entity_id
_entity_poly.type
_entity_poly.pdbx_seq_one_letter_code
_entity_poly.pdbx_strand_id
1 'polypeptide(L)'
;MREVGMSLKFGTLELGPIDFLICILAGYISYRFLKRVVFARYIEKPRKFGEMSPLKMQDMTEAELRDLRENENRCLVVVENQIFDMSTSRILYEANFSKLDDEKFGGEKDWQKFIRRKYPLVGNLVAKNAQKSNYDGAIASILQ
;
A
#
# COMPACT_ATOMS: atom_id res chain seq x y z
N MET A 1 -30.58 -18.26 54.11
CA MET A 1 -29.92 -17.43 53.09
C MET A 1 -31.01 -16.62 52.40
N ARG A 2 -30.97 -15.29 52.52
CA ARG A 2 -32.02 -14.41 52.00
C ARG A 2 -31.57 -13.96 50.60
N GLU A 3 -32.19 -14.48 49.55
CA GLU A 3 -31.91 -14.03 48.18
C GLU A 3 -32.39 -12.57 48.06
N VAL A 4 -31.44 -11.64 48.00
CA VAL A 4 -31.73 -10.23 47.75
C VAL A 4 -31.91 -10.09 46.24
N GLY A 5 -33.12 -10.37 45.76
CA GLY A 5 -33.53 -10.06 44.40
C GLY A 5 -33.53 -8.55 44.22
N MET A 6 -32.52 -8.01 43.55
CA MET A 6 -32.39 -6.59 43.26
C MET A 6 -33.34 -6.24 42.11
N SER A 7 -34.60 -5.96 42.43
CA SER A 7 -35.60 -5.49 41.46
C SER A 7 -35.64 -3.96 41.51
N LEU A 8 -35.12 -3.31 40.47
CA LEU A 8 -35.26 -1.86 40.29
C LEU A 8 -36.57 -1.59 39.54
N LYS A 9 -37.46 -0.78 40.12
CA LYS A 9 -38.70 -0.34 39.47
C LYS A 9 -38.52 1.04 38.86
N PHE A 10 -38.69 1.16 37.54
CA PHE A 10 -38.77 2.44 36.84
C PHE A 10 -40.15 2.55 36.18
N GLY A 11 -41.07 3.28 36.82
CA GLY A 11 -42.46 3.39 36.35
C GLY A 11 -43.19 2.04 36.38
N THR A 12 -43.76 1.61 35.25
CA THR A 12 -44.47 0.32 35.09
C THR A 12 -43.56 -0.83 34.63
N LEU A 13 -42.27 -0.58 34.42
CA LEU A 13 -41.30 -1.60 33.99
C LEU A 13 -40.57 -2.16 35.22
N GLU A 14 -40.77 -3.46 35.47
CA GLU A 14 -39.95 -4.24 36.40
C GLU A 14 -38.74 -4.75 35.62
N LEU A 15 -37.57 -4.10 35.78
CA LEU A 15 -36.34 -4.61 35.19
C LEU A 15 -35.81 -5.76 36.05
N GLY A 16 -35.99 -6.98 35.55
CA GLY A 16 -35.44 -8.17 36.13
C GLY A 16 -33.96 -8.39 35.75
N PRO A 17 -33.28 -9.34 36.40
CA PRO A 17 -31.90 -9.70 36.05
C PRO A 17 -31.74 -10.18 34.60
N ILE A 18 -32.80 -10.70 34.00
CA ILE A 18 -32.84 -11.12 32.60
C ILE A 18 -32.75 -9.91 31.66
N ASP A 19 -33.42 -8.81 32.00
CA ASP A 19 -33.38 -7.58 31.20
C ASP A 19 -31.98 -6.96 31.19
N PHE A 20 -31.25 -7.04 32.31
CA PHE A 20 -29.85 -6.64 32.37
C PHE A 20 -28.95 -7.49 31.47
N LEU A 21 -29.15 -8.81 31.45
CA LEU A 21 -28.42 -9.72 30.55
C LEU A 21 -28.68 -9.38 29.08
N ILE A 22 -29.94 -9.11 28.73
CA ILE A 22 -30.33 -8.72 27.37
C ILE A 22 -29.69 -7.37 26.99
N CYS A 23 -29.72 -6.38 27.89
CA CYS A 23 -29.09 -5.08 27.68
C CYS A 23 -27.57 -5.19 27.47
N ILE A 24 -26.88 -6.03 28.25
CA ILE A 24 -25.43 -6.26 28.09
C ILE A 24 -25.14 -6.91 26.74
N LEU A 25 -25.94 -7.92 26.34
CA LEU A 25 -25.78 -8.60 25.07
C LEU A 25 -26.03 -7.64 23.89
N ALA A 26 -27.12 -6.87 23.95
CA ALA A 26 -27.46 -5.87 22.94
C ALA A 26 -26.37 -4.79 22.84
N GLY A 27 -25.84 -4.33 23.98
CA GLY A 27 -24.71 -3.42 24.05
C GLY A 27 -23.45 -3.99 23.41
N TYR A 28 -23.12 -5.26 23.67
CA TYR A 28 -21.95 -5.93 23.08
C TYR A 28 -22.07 -6.09 21.56
N ILE A 29 -23.24 -6.52 21.06
CA ILE A 29 -23.50 -6.67 19.62
C ILE A 29 -23.39 -5.29 18.94
N SER A 30 -24.02 -4.28 19.53
CA SER A 30 -23.97 -2.90 19.04
C SER A 30 -22.53 -2.37 19.03
N TYR A 31 -21.77 -2.58 20.10
CA TYR A 31 -20.35 -2.22 20.18
C TYR A 31 -19.52 -2.93 19.10
N ARG A 32 -19.73 -4.24 18.90
CA ARG A 32 -19.02 -5.01 17.88
C ARG A 32 -19.32 -4.50 16.47
N PHE A 33 -20.58 -4.16 16.20
CA PHE A 33 -21.00 -3.62 14.92
C PHE A 33 -20.46 -2.21 14.70
N LEU A 34 -20.54 -1.35 15.71
CA LEU A 34 -19.98 0.00 15.69
C LEU A 34 -18.46 -0.03 15.49
N LYS A 35 -17.76 -0.94 16.18
CA LYS A 35 -16.32 -1.16 15.97
C LYS A 35 -16.03 -1.55 14.52
N ARG A 36 -16.80 -2.48 13.94
CA ARG A 36 -16.64 -2.83 12.51
C ARG A 36 -16.87 -1.63 11.59
N VAL A 37 -17.95 -0.87 11.79
CA VAL A 37 -18.29 0.26 10.90
C VAL A 37 -17.33 1.44 11.06
N VAL A 38 -16.94 1.77 12.29
CA VAL A 38 -16.02 2.88 12.60
C VAL A 38 -14.59 2.54 12.17
N PHE A 39 -14.10 1.32 12.46
CA PHE A 39 -12.75 0.92 12.04
C PHE A 39 -12.67 0.55 10.55
N ALA A 40 -13.76 0.13 9.89
CA ALA A 40 -13.76 -0.05 8.43
C ALA A 40 -13.65 1.28 7.67
N ARG A 41 -14.05 2.41 8.27
CA ARG A 41 -13.78 3.74 7.72
C ARG A 41 -12.33 4.20 7.91
N TYR A 42 -11.53 3.44 8.65
CA TYR A 42 -10.07 3.60 8.79
C TYR A 42 -9.29 2.83 7.73
N ILE A 43 -9.93 2.44 6.63
CA ILE A 43 -9.20 2.26 5.37
C ILE A 43 -8.67 3.66 5.06
N GLU A 44 -7.39 3.90 5.39
CA GLU A 44 -6.65 5.08 4.96
C GLU A 44 -7.02 5.29 3.49
N LYS A 45 -7.72 6.39 3.17
CA LYS A 45 -7.90 6.82 1.78
C LYS A 45 -6.52 6.67 1.14
N PRO A 46 -6.39 6.01 -0.03
CA PRO A 46 -5.08 5.81 -0.63
C PRO A 46 -4.38 7.15 -0.62
N ARG A 47 -3.29 7.27 0.14
CA ARG A 47 -2.53 8.52 0.19
C ARG A 47 -2.28 8.83 -1.27
N LYS A 48 -2.79 9.97 -1.75
CA LYS A 48 -2.39 10.48 -3.05
C LYS A 48 -0.92 10.79 -2.87
N PHE A 49 -0.07 9.80 -3.16
CA PHE A 49 1.37 9.95 -3.09
C PHE A 49 1.68 11.12 -4.00
N GLY A 50 2.40 12.10 -3.41
CA GLY A 50 2.51 13.46 -3.92
C GLY A 50 2.91 13.49 -5.39
N GLU A 51 2.57 14.61 -6.03
CA GLU A 51 2.94 15.00 -7.39
C GLU A 51 4.47 14.93 -7.60
N MET A 52 5.04 13.74 -7.67
CA MET A 52 6.41 13.55 -8.14
C MET A 52 6.34 13.71 -9.65
N SER A 53 7.09 14.67 -10.16
CA SER A 53 7.26 14.83 -11.61
C SER A 53 7.65 13.47 -12.20
N PRO A 54 6.95 13.00 -13.25
CA PRO A 54 7.25 11.73 -13.89
C PRO A 54 8.73 11.70 -14.27
N LEU A 55 9.44 10.63 -13.94
CA LEU A 55 10.79 10.48 -14.43
C LEU A 55 10.75 10.36 -15.95
N LYS A 56 11.70 11.00 -16.62
CA LYS A 56 11.92 10.78 -18.05
C LYS A 56 12.35 9.35 -18.29
N MET A 57 11.90 8.78 -19.41
CA MET A 57 12.36 7.46 -19.81
C MET A 57 13.81 7.54 -20.27
N GLN A 58 14.73 7.00 -19.47
CA GLN A 58 16.16 6.99 -19.76
C GLN A 58 16.82 5.75 -19.19
N ASP A 59 17.79 5.22 -19.93
CA ASP A 59 18.63 4.15 -19.41
C ASP A 59 19.57 4.68 -18.32
N MET A 60 19.69 3.93 -17.22
CA MET A 60 20.43 4.37 -16.04
C MET A 60 21.41 3.30 -15.57
N THR A 61 22.51 3.77 -14.98
CA THR A 61 23.47 2.90 -14.29
C THR A 61 23.05 2.66 -12.85
N GLU A 62 23.58 1.60 -12.22
CA GLU A 62 23.30 1.28 -10.81
C GLU A 62 23.69 2.42 -9.85
N ALA A 63 24.76 3.16 -10.17
CA ALA A 63 25.20 4.31 -9.38
C ALA A 63 24.17 5.46 -9.41
N GLU A 64 23.63 5.76 -10.59
CA GLU A 64 22.58 6.77 -10.76
C GLU A 64 21.28 6.32 -10.11
N LEU A 65 20.95 5.03 -10.21
CA LEU A 65 19.79 4.44 -9.56
C LEU A 65 19.87 4.60 -8.04
N ARG A 66 21.04 4.34 -7.45
CA ARG A 66 21.28 4.52 -6.03
C ARG A 66 21.19 5.99 -5.61
N ASP A 67 21.74 6.90 -6.42
CA ASP A 67 21.65 8.34 -6.16
C ASP A 67 20.20 8.83 -6.13
N LEU A 68 19.37 8.38 -7.08
CA LEU A 68 17.93 8.68 -7.11
C LEU A 68 17.16 8.08 -5.91
N ARG A 69 17.59 6.90 -5.43
CA ARG A 69 17.01 6.26 -4.23
C ARG A 69 17.37 7.04 -2.95
N GLU A 70 18.61 7.50 -2.83
CA GLU A 70 19.15 8.15 -1.62
C GLU A 70 18.87 9.66 -1.57
N ASN A 71 19.16 10.40 -2.65
CA ASN A 71 19.06 11.87 -2.71
C ASN A 71 17.66 12.35 -3.07
N GLU A 72 17.06 11.79 -4.13
CA GLU A 72 15.70 12.14 -4.55
C GLU A 72 14.62 11.34 -3.81
N ASN A 73 15.03 10.39 -2.94
CA ASN A 73 14.15 9.57 -2.13
C ASN A 73 13.08 8.81 -2.96
N ARG A 74 13.47 8.40 -4.18
CA ARG A 74 12.60 7.67 -5.11
C ARG A 74 12.64 6.18 -4.86
N CYS A 75 11.50 5.53 -5.05
CA CYS A 75 11.36 4.09 -4.87
C CYS A 75 11.48 3.40 -6.23
N LEU A 76 12.71 3.11 -6.67
CA LEU A 76 12.95 2.50 -7.98
C LEU A 76 13.31 1.01 -7.81
N VAL A 77 12.66 0.13 -8.57
CA VAL A 77 12.91 -1.32 -8.54
C VAL A 77 13.40 -1.80 -9.90
N VAL A 78 14.38 -2.70 -9.88
CA VAL A 78 14.89 -3.36 -11.09
C VAL A 78 14.24 -4.73 -11.24
N VAL A 79 13.66 -4.99 -12.40
CA VAL A 79 13.02 -6.26 -12.76
C VAL A 79 13.45 -6.62 -14.18
N GLU A 80 14.18 -7.73 -14.36
CA GLU A 80 14.72 -8.16 -15.67
C GLU A 80 15.49 -7.06 -16.41
N ASN A 81 16.41 -6.38 -15.71
CA ASN A 81 17.15 -5.22 -16.21
C ASN A 81 16.28 -4.01 -16.60
N GLN A 82 15.01 -3.96 -16.18
CA GLN A 82 14.13 -2.83 -16.42
C GLN A 82 13.79 -2.13 -15.10
N ILE A 83 13.78 -0.80 -15.13
CA ILE A 83 13.64 0.05 -13.95
C ILE A 83 12.20 0.57 -13.90
N PHE A 84 11.52 0.33 -12.79
CA PHE A 84 10.13 0.77 -12.56
C PHE A 84 10.04 1.74 -11.38
N ASP A 85 9.20 2.77 -11.51
CA ASP A 85 8.94 3.73 -10.43
C ASP A 85 7.78 3.27 -9.53
N MET A 86 8.14 2.79 -8.34
CA MET A 86 7.22 2.38 -7.28
C MET A 86 6.98 3.48 -6.23
N SER A 87 7.34 4.74 -6.51
CA SER A 87 7.17 5.84 -5.55
C SER A 87 5.70 6.07 -5.16
N THR A 88 4.76 5.70 -6.03
CA THR A 88 3.31 5.67 -5.74
C THR A 88 2.91 4.60 -4.72
N SER A 89 3.79 3.67 -4.39
CA SER A 89 3.55 2.58 -3.43
C SER A 89 4.74 2.41 -2.50
N ARG A 90 5.26 3.53 -1.99
CA ARG A 90 6.42 3.59 -1.08
C ARG A 90 6.32 2.65 0.12
N ILE A 91 5.13 2.53 0.73
CA ILE A 91 4.91 1.62 1.86
C ILE A 91 5.22 0.16 1.48
N LEU A 92 4.82 -0.26 0.28
CA LEU A 92 5.10 -1.62 -0.22
C LEU A 92 6.58 -1.78 -0.58
N TYR A 93 7.19 -0.74 -1.14
CA TYR A 93 8.61 -0.71 -1.46
C TYR A 93 9.45 -0.87 -0.18
N GLU A 94 9.27 -0.01 0.81
CA GLU A 94 10.05 -0.04 2.06
C GLU A 94 9.87 -1.36 2.83
N ALA A 95 8.65 -1.90 2.88
CA ALA A 95 8.38 -3.16 3.56
C ALA A 95 9.01 -4.39 2.88
N ASN A 96 9.30 -4.31 1.59
CA ASN A 96 9.78 -5.45 0.80
C ASN A 96 11.09 -5.19 0.06
N PHE A 97 11.76 -4.06 0.31
CA PHE A 97 12.89 -3.59 -0.51
C PHE A 97 13.98 -4.66 -0.67
N SER A 98 14.34 -5.33 0.43
CA SER A 98 15.34 -6.40 0.43
C SER A 98 14.95 -7.60 -0.44
N LYS A 99 13.65 -7.88 -0.58
CA LYS A 99 13.14 -8.93 -1.45
C LYS A 99 13.04 -8.44 -2.90
N LEU A 100 12.74 -7.16 -3.10
CA LEU A 100 12.54 -6.60 -4.44
C LEU A 100 13.83 -6.45 -5.24
N ASP A 101 14.94 -6.15 -4.56
CA ASP A 101 16.28 -6.09 -5.16
C ASP A 101 16.93 -7.49 -5.28
N ASP A 102 16.26 -8.53 -4.79
CA ASP A 102 16.74 -9.91 -4.82
C ASP A 102 16.47 -10.52 -6.21
N GLU A 103 17.52 -10.93 -6.91
CA GLU A 103 17.47 -11.44 -8.29
C GLU A 103 16.49 -12.61 -8.45
N LYS A 104 16.31 -13.41 -7.39
CA LYS A 104 15.35 -14.53 -7.34
C LYS A 104 13.89 -14.10 -7.32
N PHE A 105 13.57 -13.03 -6.58
CA PHE A 105 12.19 -12.55 -6.44
C PHE A 105 11.81 -11.65 -7.63
N GLY A 106 12.77 -10.87 -8.15
CA GLY A 106 12.64 -10.17 -9.44
C GLY A 106 12.44 -11.11 -10.64
N GLY A 107 12.80 -12.39 -10.50
CA GLY A 107 12.58 -13.45 -11.50
C GLY A 107 11.19 -14.11 -11.49
N GLU A 108 10.32 -13.79 -10.52
CA GLU A 108 9.00 -14.41 -10.43
C GLU A 108 8.05 -13.81 -11.48
N LYS A 109 7.70 -14.60 -12.52
CA LYS A 109 6.95 -14.14 -13.70
C LYS A 109 5.65 -13.39 -13.38
N ASP A 110 4.94 -13.82 -12.34
CA ASP A 110 3.67 -13.19 -11.95
C ASP A 110 3.90 -11.84 -11.27
N TRP A 111 4.98 -11.73 -10.49
CA TRP A 111 5.43 -10.47 -9.92
C TRP A 111 5.86 -9.47 -11.01
N GLN A 112 6.64 -9.93 -11.98
CA GLN A 112 7.06 -9.11 -13.11
C GLN A 112 5.87 -8.54 -13.89
N LYS A 113 4.87 -9.38 -14.20
CA LYS A 113 3.63 -8.94 -14.87
C LYS A 113 2.87 -7.91 -14.05
N PHE A 114 2.81 -8.12 -12.73
CA PHE A 114 2.15 -7.17 -11.83
C PHE A 114 2.85 -5.81 -11.83
N ILE A 115 4.18 -5.80 -11.70
CA ILE A 115 4.98 -4.56 -11.71
C ILE A 115 4.80 -3.82 -13.04
N ARG A 116 5.00 -4.51 -14.17
CA ARG A 116 4.88 -3.95 -15.53
C ARG A 116 3.51 -3.33 -15.81
N ARG A 117 2.45 -3.92 -15.25
CA ARG A 117 1.07 -3.44 -15.43
C ARG A 117 0.76 -2.23 -14.57
N LYS A 118 1.29 -2.17 -13.35
CA LYS A 118 0.88 -1.21 -12.32
C LYS A 118 1.76 0.02 -12.24
N TYR A 119 3.06 -0.13 -12.49
CA TYR A 119 4.04 0.93 -12.31
C TYR A 119 4.63 1.35 -13.66
N PRO A 120 4.91 2.65 -13.84
CA PRO A 120 5.51 3.15 -15.07
C PRO A 120 6.94 2.63 -15.22
N LEU A 121 7.27 2.22 -16.44
CA LEU A 121 8.63 1.91 -16.85
C LEU A 121 9.42 3.22 -16.97
N VAL A 122 10.61 3.25 -16.39
CA VAL A 122 11.52 4.40 -16.40
C VAL A 122 12.68 4.19 -17.36
N GLY A 123 13.07 2.95 -17.64
CA GLY A 123 14.16 2.67 -18.57
C GLY A 123 14.82 1.33 -18.25
N ASN A 124 15.99 1.09 -18.80
CA ASN A 124 16.74 -0.13 -18.53
C ASN A 124 17.97 0.14 -17.65
N LEU A 125 18.35 -0.87 -16.87
CA LEU A 125 19.59 -0.88 -16.11
C LEU A 125 20.74 -1.24 -17.06
N VAL A 126 21.70 -0.34 -17.16
CA VAL A 126 22.83 -0.43 -18.08
C VAL A 126 24.15 -0.48 -17.31
N ALA A 127 25.10 -1.27 -17.80
CA ALA A 127 26.44 -1.35 -17.20
C ALA A 127 27.14 0.02 -17.27
N LYS A 128 28.04 0.28 -16.31
CA LYS A 128 28.71 1.59 -16.12
C LYS A 128 29.34 2.22 -17.37
N ASN A 129 29.69 1.40 -18.37
CA ASN A 129 30.39 1.81 -19.58
C ASN A 129 29.54 1.70 -20.88
N ALA A 130 28.26 1.37 -20.79
CA ALA A 130 27.42 1.20 -21.97
C ALA A 130 26.72 2.51 -22.38
N GLN A 131 26.44 2.65 -23.68
CA GLN A 131 25.76 3.83 -24.23
C GLN A 131 24.36 3.94 -23.65
N LYS A 132 24.06 5.08 -23.03
CA LYS A 132 22.72 5.39 -22.51
C LYS A 132 21.86 5.91 -23.63
N SER A 133 20.68 5.34 -23.82
CA SER A 133 19.69 5.91 -24.72
C SER A 133 18.72 6.80 -23.94
N ASN A 134 18.43 7.99 -24.50
CA ASN A 134 17.36 8.85 -24.03
C ASN A 134 16.18 8.69 -25.01
N TYR A 135 15.03 8.27 -24.50
CA TYR A 135 13.86 7.93 -25.31
C TYR A 135 12.96 9.14 -25.64
N ASP A 136 13.34 10.35 -25.19
CA ASP A 136 12.62 11.61 -25.42
C ASP A 136 12.28 11.88 -26.91
N GLY A 137 13.03 11.30 -27.87
CA GLY A 137 12.80 11.46 -29.31
C GLY A 137 11.95 10.37 -29.99
N ALA A 138 11.76 9.21 -29.38
CA ALA A 138 11.14 8.04 -30.05
C ALA A 138 9.61 8.00 -29.91
N ILE A 139 9.05 8.67 -28.91
CA ILE A 139 7.59 8.75 -28.71
C ILE A 139 6.95 9.73 -29.71
N ALA A 140 7.69 10.74 -30.16
CA ALA A 140 7.22 11.74 -31.12
C ALA A 140 6.99 11.16 -32.53
N SER A 141 7.69 10.10 -32.93
CA SER A 141 7.58 9.49 -34.26
C SER A 141 6.51 8.40 -34.38
N ILE A 142 5.95 7.91 -33.27
CA ILE A 142 4.87 6.90 -33.26
C ILE A 142 3.48 7.58 -33.24
N LEU A 143 3.42 8.88 -32.94
CA LEU A 143 2.19 9.69 -32.91
C LEU A 143 2.02 10.62 -34.13
N GLN A 144 2.87 10.49 -35.16
CA GLN A 144 2.66 11.10 -36.49
C GLN A 144 2.10 10.07 -37.47
#